data_AF-A0A3D2JTN3-F1
#
_entry.id   AF-A0A3D2JTN3-F1
#
_cell.length_a   1.000
_cell.length_b   1.000
_cell.length_c   1.000
_cell.angle_alpha   90.00
_cell.angle_beta   90.00
_cell.angle_gamma   90.00
#
_symmetry.space_group_name_H-M   'P 1'
#
loop_
_entity.id
_entity.type
_entity.pdbx_description
1 polymer ?
#
loop_
_entity_poly.entity_id
_entity_poly.type
_entity_poly.pdbx_seq_one_letter_code
_entity_poly.pdbx_strand_id
1 'polypeptide(L)' 'ARIDDEVTVKRLETSRSKYKVTLIAENPDFSPIEVDMRNSDFAIEGISVGVIRRQI' A
#
# COMPACT_ATOMS: atom_id res chain seq x y z
N ALA A 1 3.44 -3.35 0.21
CA ALA A 1 3.78 -2.69 1.48
C ALA A 1 3.29 -3.55 2.62
N ARG A 2 3.89 -3.42 3.79
CA ARG A 2 3.44 -4.06 5.03
C ARG A 2 3.04 -2.98 6.03
N ILE A 3 1.92 -3.20 6.70
CA ILE A 3 1.40 -2.36 7.79
C ILE A 3 1.25 -3.31 8.97
N ASP A 4 2.02 -3.08 10.03
CA ASP A 4 2.15 -4.01 11.15
C ASP A 4 2.44 -5.43 10.63
N ASP A 5 1.52 -6.38 10.81
CA ASP A 5 1.66 -7.77 10.34
C ASP A 5 0.93 -8.06 9.01
N GLU A 6 0.23 -7.09 8.41
CA GLU A 6 -0.55 -7.26 7.19
C GLU A 6 0.21 -6.81 5.93
N VAL A 7 0.26 -7.67 4.90
CA VAL A 7 0.88 -7.36 3.60
C VAL A 7 -0.18 -7.01 2.57
N THR A 8 0.01 -5.90 1.86
CA THR A 8 -0.91 -5.39 0.85
C THR A 8 -0.21 -4.88 -0.42
N VAL A 9 -0.92 -4.97 -1.54
CA VAL A 9 -0.52 -4.36 -2.83
C VAL A 9 -1.52 -3.26 -3.16
N LYS A 10 -1.01 -2.03 -3.29
CA LYS A 10 -1.77 -0.79 -3.52
C LYS A 10 -0.86 0.22 -4.24
N ARG A 11 -1.45 1.23 -4.87
CA ARG A 11 -0.71 2.39 -5.35
C ARG A 11 -0.31 3.25 -4.15
N LEU A 12 0.98 3.56 -4.04
CA LEU A 12 1.50 4.44 -3.00
C LEU A 12 1.32 5.91 -3.41
N GLU A 13 0.73 6.71 -2.53
CA GLU A 13 0.68 8.16 -2.66
C GLU A 13 1.30 8.82 -1.42
N THR A 14 2.26 9.72 -1.66
CA THR A 14 2.98 10.41 -0.58
C THR A 14 2.41 11.81 -0.39
N SER A 15 2.18 12.21 0.86
CA SER A 15 1.77 13.57 1.20
C SER A 15 2.97 14.49 1.47
N ARG A 16 2.71 15.78 1.76
CA ARG A 16 3.75 16.70 2.26
C ARG A 16 4.29 16.31 3.64
N SER A 17 3.54 15.52 4.41
CA SER A 17 3.99 15.01 5.69
C SER A 17 4.87 13.78 5.48
N LYS A 18 6.06 13.78 6.10
CA LYS A 18 7.00 12.64 6.04
C LYS A 18 6.47 11.37 6.70
N TYR A 19 5.45 11.49 7.56
CA TYR A 19 4.91 10.37 8.33
C TYR A 19 3.57 9.87 7.80
N LYS A 20 3.00 10.52 6.77
CA LYS A 20 1.69 10.14 6.23
C LYS A 20 1.81 9.67 4.80
N VAL A 21 1.32 8.47 4.57
CA VAL A 21 1.18 7.87 3.24
C VAL A 21 -0.25 7.37 3.06
N THR A 22 -0.70 7.38 1.82
CA THR A 22 -2.01 6.83 1.46
C THR A 22 -1.80 5.68 0.48
N LEU A 23 -2.45 4.55 0.74
CA LEU A 23 -2.44 3.38 -0.12
C LEU A 23 -3.77 3.31 -0.87
N ILE A 24 -3.73 3.64 -2.16
CA ILE A 24 -4.91 3.72 -3.01
C ILE A 24 -5.18 2.35 -3.65
N ALA A 25 -6.44 1.91 -3.58
CA ALA A 25 -6.91 0.75 -4.32
C ALA A 25 -7.25 1.14 -5.77
N GLU A 26 -6.86 0.32 -6.73
CA GLU A 26 -7.29 0.43 -8.13
C GLU A 26 -8.62 -0.31 -8.37
N ASN A 27 -9.48 -0.34 -7.35
CA ASN A 27 -10.84 -0.85 -7.39
C ASN A 27 -11.74 0.14 -6.63
N PRO A 28 -12.76 0.75 -7.27
CA PRO A 28 -13.66 1.72 -6.64
C PRO A 28 -14.41 1.22 -5.40
N ASP A 29 -14.59 -0.10 -5.27
CA ASP A 29 -15.31 -0.69 -4.14
C ASP A 29 -14.48 -0.65 -2.84
N PHE A 30 -13.20 -0.30 -2.92
CA PHE A 30 -12.27 -0.29 -1.79
C PHE A 30 -11.82 1.13 -1.47
N SER A 31 -12.03 1.55 -0.23
CA SER A 31 -11.54 2.83 0.25
C SER A 31 -10.00 2.86 0.35
N PRO A 32 -9.37 4.03 0.17
CA PRO A 32 -7.97 4.23 0.49
C PRO A 32 -7.64 3.88 1.95
N ILE A 33 -6.41 3.42 2.17
CA ILE A 33 -5.88 3.21 3.52
C ILE A 33 -4.94 4.37 3.84
N GLU A 34 -5.26 5.15 4.87
CA GLU A 34 -4.38 6.19 5.39
C GLU A 34 -3.49 5.61 6.50
N VAL A 35 -2.18 5.78 6.37
CA VAL A 35 -1.20 5.26 7.33
C VAL A 35 -0.42 6.43 7.94
N ASP A 36 -0.42 6.52 9.27
CA ASP A 36 0.46 7.39 10.04
C ASP A 36 1.58 6.55 10.66
N MET A 37 2.79 6.66 10.10
CA MET A 37 3.97 5.87 10.46
C MET A 37 4.50 6.15 11.88
N ARG A 38 3.89 7.10 12.61
CA ARG A 38 4.17 7.33 14.03
C ARG A 38 3.41 6.36 14.93
N ASN A 39 2.33 5.76 14.42
CA ASN A 39 1.42 4.91 15.17
C ASN A 39 1.39 3.46 14.67
N SER A 40 1.91 3.21 13.47
CA SER A 40 1.93 1.88 12.85
C SER A 40 3.31 1.59 12.27
N ASP A 41 3.73 0.33 12.34
CA ASP A 41 4.93 -0.12 11.66
C ASP A 41 4.64 -0.20 10.16
N PHE A 42 5.43 0.52 9.35
CA PHE A 42 5.21 0.58 7.90
C PHE A 42 6.48 0.29 7.13
N ALA A 43 6.40 -0.64 6.19
CA ALA A 43 7.52 -1.02 5.33
C ALA A 43 7.12 -1.16 3.85
N ILE A 44 8.02 -0.79 2.95
CA ILE A 44 7.91 -1.09 1.53
C ILE A 44 8.66 -2.39 1.24
N GLU A 45 7.91 -3.47 1.02
CA GLU A 45 8.46 -4.80 0.71
C GLU A 45 9.07 -4.91 -0.69
N GLY A 46 8.67 -4.03 -1.62
CA GLY A 46 9.13 -4.07 -2.99
C GLY A 46 8.27 -3.25 -3.95
N ILE A 47 8.64 -3.30 -5.23
CA ILE A 47 7.97 -2.61 -6.33
C ILE A 47 7.34 -3.67 -7.25
N SER A 48 6.05 -3.49 -7.58
CA SER A 48 5.38 -4.35 -8.54
C SER A 48 5.88 -4.06 -9.96
N VAL A 49 6.44 -5.07 -10.64
CA VAL A 49 7.04 -4.93 -11.99
C VAL A 49 6.29 -5.68 -13.09
N GLY A 50 5.28 -6.48 -12.75
CA GLY A 50 4.52 -7.26 -13.70
C GLY A 50 3.59 -8.24 -12.98
N VAL A 51 2.73 -8.90 -13.76
CA VAL A 51 1.80 -9.91 -13.26
C VAL A 51 1.90 -11.18 -14.10
N ILE A 52 1.82 -12.34 -13.46
CA ILE A 52 1.71 -13.63 -14.13
C ILE A 52 0.28 -14.13 -13.92
N ARG A 53 -0.46 -14.34 -15.02
CA ARG A 53 -1.78 -14.96 -15.00
C ARG A 53 -1.69 -16.33 -15.64
N ARG A 54 -1.89 -17.39 -14.86
CA ARG A 54 -2.05 -18.76 -15.39
C ARG A 54 -3.49 -18.92 -15.87
N GLN A 55 -3.68 -19.32 -17.12
CA GLN A 55 -4.98 -19.80 -17.60
C GLN A 55 -5.05 -21.28 -17.23
N ILE A 56 -6.03 -21.65 -16.41
CA ILE A 56 -6.42 -23.05 -16.17
C ILE A 56 -7.66 -23.29 -17.01
#